data_AF-B4G7G1-F1
#
_entry.id   AF-B4G7G1-F1
#
_cell.length_a   1.000
_cell.length_b   1.000
_cell.length_c   1.000
_cell.angle_alpha   90.00
_cell.angle_beta   90.00
_cell.angle_gamma   90.00
#
_symmetry.space_group_name_H-M   'P 1'
#
loop_
_entity.id
_entity.type
_entity.pdbx_description
1 polymer ?
#
loop_
_entity_poly.entity_id
_entity_poly.type
_entity_poly.pdbx_seq_one_letter_code
_entity_poly.pdbx_strand_id
1 'polypeptide(L)'
;MKEADELLSDHPSLEIPKWRDTPIPPSTDNKDIESLTDEDFVKRHEKYVKDEIERKRRDARYMREQMRSEALRQRHNQDEVLVKLDPLPTSTFYPLPEDIEGVQIVTEIPVQAFGENVVNMEARSDFSLPWLDSVKALTAIARAKAEAVPVATLASKKIPLTAAESRHQEMNSSYVFLKRRKRQRKR
;
A
#
# COMPACT_ATOMS: atom_id res chain seq x y z
N MET A 1 -2.62 10.14 40.51
CA MET A 1 -3.44 10.13 41.74
C MET A 1 -4.74 10.91 41.56
N LYS A 2 -4.74 12.15 41.04
CA LYS A 2 -5.98 12.94 40.85
C LYS A 2 -6.90 12.45 39.71
N GLU A 3 -6.35 11.97 38.60
CA GLU A 3 -7.15 11.46 37.45
C GLU A 3 -7.93 10.17 37.77
N ALA A 4 -7.44 9.34 38.70
CA ALA A 4 -8.12 8.10 39.08
C ALA A 4 -9.37 8.37 39.94
N ASP A 5 -9.32 9.38 40.81
CA ASP A 5 -10.48 9.83 41.60
C ASP A 5 -11.55 10.51 40.72
N GLU A 6 -11.15 11.15 39.63
CA GLU A 6 -12.06 11.79 38.67
C GLU A 6 -12.90 10.76 37.88
N LEU A 7 -12.33 9.59 37.58
CA LEU A 7 -13.05 8.45 36.97
C LEU A 7 -14.00 7.74 37.95
N LEU A 8 -13.77 7.85 39.26
CA LEU A 8 -14.67 7.36 40.31
C LEU A 8 -15.80 8.35 40.64
N SER A 9 -15.65 9.61 40.24
CA SER A 9 -16.71 10.60 40.40
C SER A 9 -17.86 10.26 39.46
N ASP A 10 -19.07 10.16 39.99
CA ASP A 10 -20.32 10.02 39.23
C ASP A 10 -20.64 11.32 38.46
N HIS A 11 -19.68 11.84 37.69
CA HIS A 11 -19.84 13.05 36.92
C HIS A 11 -20.88 12.79 35.81
N PRO A 12 -22.02 13.50 35.79
CA PRO A 12 -23.14 13.21 34.90
C PRO A 12 -22.85 13.45 33.42
N SER A 13 -21.68 14.02 33.08
CA SER A 13 -21.23 14.20 31.69
C SER A 13 -20.46 13.01 31.12
N LEU A 14 -20.15 11.99 31.92
CA LEU A 14 -19.45 10.79 31.48
C LEU A 14 -20.47 9.69 31.20
N GLU A 15 -20.68 9.34 29.93
CA GLU A 15 -21.51 8.22 29.49
C GLU A 15 -20.81 6.86 29.72
N ILE A 16 -20.40 6.61 30.97
CA ILE A 16 -19.74 5.36 31.35
C ILE A 16 -20.83 4.33 31.71
N PRO A 17 -20.85 3.14 31.09
CA PRO A 17 -21.75 2.07 31.48
C PRO A 17 -21.52 1.70 32.96
N LYS A 18 -22.57 1.80 33.78
CA LYS A 18 -22.52 1.44 35.21
C LYS A 18 -23.17 0.08 35.43
N TRP A 19 -22.60 -0.73 36.32
CA TRP A 19 -23.28 -1.91 36.85
C TRP A 19 -24.07 -1.55 38.11
N ARG A 20 -25.05 -2.39 38.45
CA ARG A 20 -25.85 -2.25 39.69
C ARG A 20 -26.08 -3.62 40.29
N ASP A 21 -26.14 -3.69 41.61
CA ASP A 21 -26.53 -4.91 42.31
C ASP A 21 -28.04 -5.05 42.30
N THR A 22 -28.53 -5.99 41.50
CA THR A 22 -29.95 -6.38 41.47
C THR A 22 -30.09 -7.79 42.02
N PRO A 23 -30.65 -7.99 43.23
CA PRO A 23 -30.87 -9.32 43.78
C PRO A 23 -31.92 -10.04 42.93
N ILE A 24 -31.56 -11.18 42.35
CA ILE A 24 -32.45 -12.02 41.55
C ILE A 24 -32.87 -13.21 42.41
N PRO A 25 -34.15 -13.35 42.79
CA PRO A 25 -34.61 -14.52 43.51
C PRO A 25 -34.61 -15.76 42.59
N PRO A 26 -34.41 -16.97 43.14
CA PRO A 26 -34.51 -18.19 42.34
C PRO A 26 -35.93 -18.33 41.78
N SER A 27 -36.04 -18.50 40.46
CA SER A 27 -37.31 -18.77 39.79
C SER A 27 -37.69 -20.23 39.95
N THR A 28 -38.96 -20.50 40.21
CA THR A 28 -39.56 -21.85 40.25
C THR A 28 -40.28 -22.23 38.96
N ASP A 29 -40.34 -21.33 37.98
CA ASP A 29 -40.95 -21.62 36.69
C ASP A 29 -39.99 -22.43 35.81
N ASN A 30 -40.45 -23.59 35.33
CA ASN A 30 -39.66 -24.50 34.49
C ASN A 30 -39.87 -24.24 32.99
N LYS A 31 -40.63 -23.21 32.63
CA LYS A 31 -40.86 -22.81 31.25
C LYS A 31 -39.66 -22.01 30.74
N ASP A 32 -39.24 -22.29 29.51
CA ASP A 32 -38.18 -21.57 28.79
C ASP A 32 -36.77 -21.63 29.42
N ILE A 33 -36.46 -22.70 30.17
CA ILE A 33 -35.09 -22.94 30.65
C ILE A 33 -34.21 -23.36 29.47
N GLU A 34 -33.25 -22.51 29.11
CA GLU A 34 -32.20 -22.89 28.16
C GLU A 34 -31.33 -24.00 28.73
N SER A 35 -30.98 -24.97 27.89
CA SER A 35 -30.04 -26.02 28.27
C SER A 35 -28.64 -25.45 28.44
N LEU A 36 -28.06 -25.66 29.62
CA LEU A 36 -26.71 -25.23 29.99
C LEU A 36 -25.68 -26.36 29.87
N THR A 37 -25.95 -27.39 29.07
CA THR A 37 -24.99 -28.46 28.84
C THR A 37 -23.82 -28.00 27.97
N ASP A 38 -22.62 -28.51 28.25
CA ASP A 38 -21.41 -28.17 27.48
C ASP A 38 -21.58 -28.46 25.99
N GLU A 39 -22.30 -29.53 25.65
CA GLU A 39 -22.56 -29.91 24.26
C GLU A 39 -23.30 -28.82 23.48
N ASP A 40 -24.25 -28.13 24.11
CA ASP A 40 -25.02 -27.06 23.47
C ASP A 40 -24.18 -25.79 23.27
N PHE A 41 -23.25 -25.50 24.19
CA PHE A 41 -22.28 -24.43 23.99
C PHE A 41 -21.29 -24.79 22.88
N VAL A 42 -20.81 -26.04 22.81
CA VAL A 42 -19.91 -26.49 21.74
C VAL A 42 -20.59 -26.35 20.39
N LYS A 43 -21.85 -26.80 20.24
CA LYS A 43 -22.62 -26.66 19.00
C LYS A 43 -22.83 -25.20 18.61
N ARG A 44 -23.18 -24.32 19.57
CA ARG A 44 -23.36 -22.88 19.32
C ARG A 44 -22.08 -22.21 18.81
N HIS A 45 -20.91 -22.63 19.29
CA HIS A 45 -19.63 -22.02 18.95
C HIS A 45 -18.87 -22.70 17.80
N GLU A 46 -19.28 -23.90 17.38
CA GLU A 46 -18.55 -24.74 16.42
C GLU A 46 -18.16 -23.98 15.14
N LYS A 47 -19.10 -23.23 14.57
CA LYS A 47 -18.87 -22.44 13.35
C LYS A 47 -17.78 -21.40 13.55
N TYR A 48 -17.87 -20.59 14.61
CA TYR A 48 -16.91 -19.52 14.87
C TYR A 48 -15.50 -20.05 15.15
N VAL A 49 -15.41 -21.18 15.86
CA VAL A 49 -14.14 -21.86 16.12
C VAL A 49 -13.51 -22.35 14.82
N LYS A 50 -14.30 -22.98 13.93
CA LYS A 50 -13.81 -23.44 12.62
C LYS A 50 -13.32 -22.27 11.76
N ASP A 51 -14.12 -21.22 11.66
CA ASP A 51 -13.77 -20.03 10.86
C ASP A 51 -12.45 -19.40 11.34
N GLU A 52 -12.25 -19.30 12.66
CA GLU A 52 -11.03 -18.75 13.24
C GLU A 52 -9.80 -19.63 12.98
N ILE A 53 -9.96 -20.96 13.08
CA ILE A 53 -8.89 -21.92 12.75
C ILE A 53 -8.51 -21.81 11.27
N GLU A 54 -9.48 -21.69 10.37
CA GLU A 54 -9.23 -21.57 8.94
C GLU A 54 -8.53 -20.26 8.58
N ARG A 55 -8.94 -19.14 9.17
CA ARG A 55 -8.26 -17.85 9.03
C ARG A 55 -6.81 -17.96 9.48
N LYS A 56 -6.56 -18.47 10.70
CA LYS A 56 -5.19 -18.64 11.21
C LYS A 56 -4.34 -19.54 10.33
N ARG A 57 -4.90 -20.62 9.77
CA ARG A 57 -4.18 -21.50 8.82
C ARG A 57 -3.86 -20.80 7.51
N ARG A 58 -4.77 -19.96 7.00
CA ARG A 58 -4.56 -19.16 5.79
C ARG A 58 -3.45 -18.14 6.01
N ASP A 59 -3.51 -17.39 7.10
CA ASP A 59 -2.54 -16.35 7.43
C ASP A 59 -1.16 -16.96 7.64
N ALA A 60 -1.07 -18.08 8.38
CA ALA A 60 0.19 -18.80 8.55
C ALA A 60 0.76 -19.38 7.24
N ARG A 61 -0.09 -19.68 6.25
CA ARG A 61 0.37 -20.10 4.91
C ARG A 61 0.90 -18.90 4.13
N TYR A 62 0.14 -17.81 4.15
CA TYR A 62 0.49 -16.56 3.47
C TYR A 62 1.84 -16.01 3.99
N MET A 63 2.01 -15.95 5.31
CA MET A 63 3.27 -15.51 5.92
C MET A 63 4.46 -16.38 5.50
N ARG A 64 4.31 -17.71 5.47
CA ARG A 64 5.38 -18.62 5.03
C ARG A 64 5.73 -18.43 3.55
N GLU A 65 4.74 -18.19 2.71
CA GLU A 65 4.93 -17.93 1.28
C GLU A 65 5.60 -16.57 1.04
N GLN A 66 5.19 -15.55 1.78
CA GLN A 66 5.79 -14.22 1.73
C GLN A 66 7.25 -14.26 2.16
N MET A 67 7.56 -14.86 3.31
CA MET A 67 8.96 -15.04 3.75
C MET A 67 9.81 -15.80 2.74
N ARG A 68 9.27 -16.85 2.11
CA ARG A 68 9.98 -17.60 1.06
C ARG A 68 10.25 -16.73 -0.16
N SER A 69 9.25 -15.97 -0.59
CA SER A 69 9.36 -15.08 -1.75
C SER A 69 10.36 -13.94 -1.48
N GLU A 70 10.33 -13.36 -0.29
CA GLU A 70 11.29 -12.33 0.15
C GLU A 70 12.71 -12.89 0.25
N ALA A 71 12.90 -14.08 0.82
CA ALA A 71 14.22 -14.73 0.89
C ALA A 71 14.80 -15.03 -0.50
N LEU A 72 13.96 -15.44 -1.46
CA LEU A 72 14.39 -15.64 -2.85
C LEU A 72 14.77 -14.31 -3.51
N ARG A 73 14.00 -13.24 -3.29
CA ARG A 73 14.33 -11.89 -3.78
C ARG A 73 15.65 -11.38 -3.19
N GLN A 74 15.88 -11.58 -1.89
CA GLN A 74 17.14 -11.18 -1.25
C GLN A 74 18.34 -11.91 -1.84
N ARG A 75 18.25 -13.22 -2.10
CA ARG A 75 19.33 -13.98 -2.75
C ARG A 75 19.60 -13.48 -4.17
N HIS A 76 18.56 -13.26 -4.96
CA HIS A 76 18.68 -12.71 -6.31
C HIS A 76 19.38 -11.35 -6.31
N ASN A 77 18.95 -10.45 -5.42
CA ASN A 77 19.53 -9.12 -5.31
C ASN A 77 20.98 -9.17 -4.76
N GLN A 78 21.32 -10.10 -3.87
CA GLN A 78 22.71 -10.27 -3.39
C GLN A 78 23.63 -10.82 -4.49
N ASP A 79 23.13 -11.74 -5.32
CA ASP A 79 23.87 -12.23 -6.48
C ASP A 79 24.13 -11.11 -7.50
N GLU A 80 23.21 -10.14 -7.63
CA GLU A 80 23.43 -8.92 -8.43
C GLU A 80 24.48 -7.96 -7.80
N VAL A 81 24.51 -7.82 -6.48
CA VAL A 81 25.44 -6.92 -5.75
C VAL A 81 26.88 -7.47 -5.69
N LEU A 82 27.09 -8.77 -5.90
CA LEU A 82 28.42 -9.38 -5.95
C LEU A 82 29.24 -8.99 -7.18
N VAL A 83 28.64 -8.31 -8.17
CA VAL A 83 29.42 -7.53 -9.12
C VAL A 83 29.89 -6.28 -8.39
N LYS A 84 31.13 -6.30 -7.88
CA LYS A 84 31.82 -5.10 -7.40
C LYS A 84 31.95 -4.11 -8.55
N LEU A 85 30.92 -3.30 -8.76
CA LEU A 85 31.03 -2.08 -9.53
C LEU A 85 31.76 -1.08 -8.65
N ASP A 86 32.85 -0.50 -9.17
CA ASP A 86 33.48 0.65 -8.53
C ASP A 86 32.40 1.67 -8.19
N PRO A 87 32.44 2.34 -7.02
CA PRO A 87 31.41 3.28 -6.61
C PRO A 87 31.27 4.33 -7.70
N LEU A 88 30.18 4.23 -8.47
CA LEU A 88 29.85 5.21 -9.47
C LEU A 88 29.70 6.55 -8.75
N PRO A 89 30.46 7.59 -9.14
CA PRO A 89 30.28 8.90 -8.56
C PRO A 89 28.85 9.34 -8.85
N THR A 90 28.04 9.43 -7.79
CA THR A 90 26.61 9.78 -7.80
C THR A 90 25.77 8.91 -8.75
N SER A 91 25.50 7.65 -8.36
CA SER A 91 24.61 6.73 -9.08
C SER A 91 23.15 7.24 -9.21
N THR A 92 22.73 8.15 -8.34
CA THR A 92 21.35 8.66 -8.28
C THR A 92 21.33 10.11 -7.77
N PHE A 93 20.46 10.94 -8.35
CA PHE A 93 20.14 12.29 -7.86
C PHE A 93 19.09 12.28 -6.73
N TYR A 94 18.54 11.12 -6.39
CA TYR A 94 17.59 10.93 -5.31
C TYR A 94 18.29 10.41 -4.05
N PRO A 95 17.87 10.85 -2.86
CA PRO A 95 18.41 10.37 -1.59
C PRO A 95 18.17 8.86 -1.45
N LEU A 96 19.16 8.17 -0.90
CA LEU A 96 19.04 6.76 -0.54
C LEU A 96 18.25 6.61 0.76
N PRO A 97 17.62 5.46 1.02
CA PRO A 97 16.94 5.21 2.29
C PRO A 97 17.84 5.36 3.54
N GLU A 98 19.16 5.20 3.36
CA GLU A 98 20.17 5.41 4.41
C GLU A 98 20.41 6.89 4.71
N ASP A 99 20.06 7.80 3.80
CA ASP A 99 20.24 9.25 3.92
C ASP A 99 19.07 9.93 4.67
N ILE A 100 18.15 9.16 5.26
CA ILE A 100 16.99 9.70 5.99
C ILE A 100 17.42 10.16 7.38
N GLU A 101 17.60 11.47 7.55
CA GLU A 101 18.03 12.07 8.83
C GLU A 101 16.90 12.18 9.88
N GLY A 102 15.64 12.14 9.47
CA GLY A 102 14.51 12.24 10.40
C GLY A 102 13.14 12.26 9.77
N VAL A 103 12.12 12.25 10.62
CA VAL A 103 10.70 12.31 10.22
C VAL A 103 10.18 13.72 10.53
N GLN A 104 9.84 14.47 9.49
CA GLN A 104 9.20 15.77 9.63
C GLN A 104 7.69 15.60 9.80
N ILE A 105 7.16 16.03 10.94
CA ILE A 105 5.72 16.11 11.18
C ILE A 105 5.26 17.49 10.74
N VAL A 106 4.51 17.54 9.64
CA VAL A 106 3.94 18.79 9.11
C VAL A 106 2.53 18.97 9.69
N THR A 107 2.26 20.11 10.31
CA THR A 107 0.98 20.45 10.96
C THR A 107 -0.07 21.03 10.01
N GLU A 108 0.30 21.27 8.76
CA GLU A 108 -0.58 21.85 7.74
C GLU A 108 -1.38 20.75 7.05
N ILE A 109 -2.69 20.98 6.90
CA ILE A 109 -3.61 20.05 6.22
C ILE A 109 -3.66 20.45 4.74
N PRO A 110 -3.33 19.55 3.79
CA PRO A 110 -3.38 19.89 2.37
C PRO A 110 -4.83 20.09 1.92
N VAL A 111 -5.03 21.04 1.01
CA VAL A 111 -6.33 21.22 0.34
C VAL A 111 -6.56 20.03 -0.60
N GLN A 112 -7.71 19.36 -0.47
CA GLN A 112 -8.06 18.20 -1.29
C GLN A 112 -9.20 18.49 -2.25
N ALA A 113 -9.10 17.94 -3.47
CA ALA A 113 -10.17 17.90 -4.45
C ALA A 113 -10.26 16.48 -5.02
N PHE A 114 -11.46 15.91 -5.10
CA PHE A 114 -11.70 14.53 -5.57
C PHE A 114 -10.89 13.44 -4.84
N GLY A 115 -10.51 13.67 -3.59
CA GLY A 115 -9.71 12.73 -2.80
C GLY A 115 -8.20 12.79 -3.04
N GLU A 116 -7.72 13.72 -3.89
CA GLU A 116 -6.30 13.97 -4.09
C GLU A 116 -5.92 15.38 -3.61
N ASN A 117 -4.66 15.54 -3.16
CA ASN A 117 -4.12 16.82 -2.73
C ASN A 117 -3.97 17.75 -3.95
N VAL A 118 -4.48 18.98 -3.85
CA VAL A 118 -4.38 19.99 -4.90
C VAL A 118 -2.94 20.44 -5.05
N VAL A 119 -2.39 20.30 -6.26
CA VAL A 119 -1.03 20.74 -6.59
C VAL A 119 -0.99 22.27 -6.68
N ASN A 120 0.08 22.88 -6.16
CA ASN A 120 0.33 24.30 -6.35
C ASN A 120 0.66 24.56 -7.84
N MET A 121 -0.32 25.08 -8.58
CA MET A 121 -0.13 25.45 -9.98
C MET A 121 0.50 26.84 -10.05
N GLU A 122 1.60 26.98 -10.80
CA GLU A 122 2.14 28.29 -11.15
C GLU A 122 1.03 29.13 -11.79
N ALA A 123 0.86 30.36 -11.29
CA ALA A 123 -0.14 31.28 -11.79
C ALA A 123 0.14 31.57 -13.28
N ARG A 124 -0.60 30.91 -14.17
CA ARG A 124 -0.60 31.24 -15.59
C ARG A 124 -1.36 32.55 -15.77
N SER A 125 -0.80 33.46 -16.56
CA SER A 125 -1.45 34.74 -16.87
C SER A 125 -2.77 34.55 -17.63
N ASP A 126 -2.86 33.50 -18.45
CA ASP A 126 -3.97 33.32 -19.39
C ASP A 126 -4.38 31.84 -19.56
N PHE A 127 -5.68 31.61 -19.72
CA PHE A 127 -6.25 30.30 -20.08
C PHE A 127 -6.26 30.13 -21.60
N SER A 128 -5.63 29.08 -22.12
CA SER A 128 -5.66 28.73 -23.55
C SER A 128 -6.19 27.32 -23.77
N LEU A 129 -6.81 27.11 -24.93
CA LEU A 129 -7.31 25.80 -25.35
C LEU A 129 -6.17 25.00 -26.01
N PRO A 130 -5.93 23.73 -25.62
CA PRO A 130 -4.78 22.95 -26.10
C PRO A 130 -4.71 22.78 -27.63
N TRP A 131 -5.85 22.73 -28.30
CA TRP A 131 -5.92 22.59 -29.77
C TRP A 131 -5.80 23.91 -30.52
N LEU A 132 -5.79 25.05 -29.82
CA LEU A 132 -5.62 26.37 -30.41
C LEU A 132 -4.15 26.82 -30.42
N ASP A 133 -3.33 26.27 -29.52
CA ASP A 133 -1.91 26.60 -29.38
C ASP A 133 -1.09 26.25 -30.62
N SER A 134 -1.40 25.14 -31.31
CA SER A 134 -0.69 24.76 -32.54
C SER A 134 -0.92 25.74 -33.70
N VAL A 135 -2.10 26.36 -33.76
CA VAL A 135 -2.50 27.25 -34.87
C VAL A 135 -2.14 28.71 -34.57
N LYS A 136 -2.11 29.12 -33.29
CA LYS A 136 -1.93 30.52 -32.87
C LYS A 136 -0.64 30.79 -32.09
N ALA A 137 0.31 29.85 -32.01
CA ALA A 137 1.57 30.11 -31.30
C ALA A 137 2.36 31.26 -31.96
N LEU A 138 2.28 32.44 -31.33
CA LEU A 138 2.96 33.68 -31.71
C LEU A 138 4.43 33.70 -31.28
N THR A 139 4.78 32.92 -30.26
CA THR A 139 6.13 32.85 -29.69
C THR A 139 6.77 31.48 -29.96
N ALA A 140 8.10 31.48 -30.17
CA ALA A 140 8.86 30.27 -30.51
C ALA A 140 8.75 29.15 -29.46
N ILE A 141 8.59 29.52 -28.18
CA ILE A 141 8.43 28.58 -27.06
C ILE A 141 7.08 27.86 -27.13
N ALA A 142 6.02 28.57 -27.48
CA ALA A 142 4.68 27.98 -27.63
C ALA A 142 4.62 27.02 -28.83
N ARG A 143 5.29 27.35 -29.94
CA ARG A 143 5.43 26.42 -31.09
C ARG A 143 6.22 25.17 -30.71
N ALA A 144 7.37 25.34 -30.07
CA ALA A 144 8.20 24.20 -29.63
C ALA A 144 7.45 23.28 -28.66
N LYS A 145 6.57 23.82 -27.81
CA LYS A 145 5.75 23.04 -26.88
C LYS A 145 4.56 22.35 -27.55
N ALA A 146 3.94 22.98 -28.54
CA ALA A 146 2.85 22.39 -29.33
C ALA A 146 3.35 21.28 -30.28
N GLU A 147 4.56 21.44 -30.82
CA GLU A 147 5.23 20.46 -31.68
C GLU A 147 6.00 19.39 -30.88
N ALA A 148 6.19 19.60 -29.57
CA ALA A 148 6.81 18.60 -28.71
C ALA A 148 5.92 17.35 -28.65
N VAL A 149 6.40 16.27 -29.28
CA VAL A 149 5.85 14.93 -29.12
C VAL A 149 5.78 14.62 -27.62
N PRO A 150 4.64 14.13 -27.09
CA PRO A 150 4.50 13.86 -25.67
C PRO A 150 5.69 13.03 -25.21
N VAL A 151 6.42 13.55 -24.22
CA VAL A 151 7.52 12.85 -23.60
C VAL A 151 6.94 11.57 -23.02
N ALA A 152 7.19 10.47 -23.72
CA ALA A 152 6.85 9.16 -23.22
C ALA A 152 7.44 9.03 -21.81
N THR A 153 6.55 8.84 -20.84
CA THR A 153 6.89 8.22 -19.55
C THR A 153 7.79 7.01 -19.84
N LEU A 154 8.75 6.75 -18.94
CA LEU A 154 9.89 5.79 -18.97
C LEU A 154 9.74 4.44 -19.72
N ALA A 155 8.55 4.08 -20.20
CA ALA A 155 8.20 2.88 -20.92
C ALA A 155 8.51 2.85 -22.43
N SER A 156 8.93 3.93 -23.11
CA SER A 156 9.00 3.89 -24.60
C SER A 156 10.24 4.41 -25.31
N LYS A 157 11.33 4.77 -24.63
CA LYS A 157 12.59 5.06 -25.33
C LYS A 157 13.46 3.81 -25.38
N LYS A 158 13.57 3.20 -26.55
CA LYS A 158 14.72 2.35 -26.92
C LYS A 158 15.96 3.25 -26.95
N ILE A 159 16.51 3.51 -25.77
CA ILE A 159 17.87 4.04 -25.67
C ILE A 159 18.78 2.97 -26.29
N PRO A 160 19.72 3.32 -27.17
CA PRO A 160 20.69 2.37 -27.67
C PRO A 160 21.56 1.91 -26.50
N LEU A 161 21.18 0.78 -25.90
CA LEU A 161 21.94 0.11 -24.85
C LEU A 161 22.99 -0.78 -25.50
N THR A 162 24.17 -0.85 -24.89
CA THR A 162 25.12 -1.90 -25.27
C THR A 162 24.55 -3.28 -24.96
N ALA A 163 25.04 -4.32 -25.65
CA ALA A 163 24.52 -5.68 -25.49
C ALA A 163 24.59 -6.20 -24.03
N ALA A 164 25.55 -5.71 -23.25
CA ALA A 164 25.68 -6.00 -21.83
C ALA A 164 24.61 -5.31 -20.99
N GLU A 165 24.36 -4.01 -21.20
CA GLU A 165 23.33 -3.23 -20.51
C GLU A 165 21.91 -3.73 -20.84
N SER A 166 21.67 -4.12 -22.10
CA SER A 166 20.40 -4.73 -22.53
C SER A 166 20.14 -6.07 -21.85
N ARG A 167 21.17 -6.93 -21.74
CA ARG A 167 21.06 -8.19 -20.99
C ARG A 167 20.84 -7.97 -19.50
N HIS A 168 21.53 -7.01 -18.91
CA HIS A 168 21.34 -6.65 -17.51
C HIS A 168 19.91 -6.15 -17.24
N GLN A 169 19.37 -5.31 -18.12
CA GLN A 169 18.00 -4.82 -18.00
C GLN A 169 16.95 -5.92 -18.21
N GLU A 170 17.18 -6.87 -19.14
CA GLU A 170 16.29 -8.04 -19.32
C GLU A 170 16.27 -8.94 -18.08
N MET A 171 17.40 -9.10 -17.40
CA MET A 171 17.51 -9.97 -16.22
C MET A 171 17.02 -9.32 -14.93
N ASN A 172 17.16 -8.00 -14.80
CA ASN A 172 16.92 -7.26 -13.55
C ASN A 172 15.69 -6.31 -13.62
N SER A 173 14.93 -6.31 -14.71
CA SER A 173 13.65 -5.58 -14.77
C SER A 173 12.52 -6.38 -14.11
N SER A 174 11.80 -5.74 -13.19
CA SER A 174 10.62 -6.31 -12.50
C SER A 174 9.42 -6.56 -13.43
N TYR A 175 9.51 -6.15 -14.70
CA TYR A 175 8.49 -6.33 -15.73
C TYR A 175 8.91 -7.40 -16.73
N VAL A 176 8.98 -8.65 -16.27
CA VAL A 176 9.23 -9.80 -17.15
C VAL A 176 7.98 -10.03 -18.00
N PHE A 177 8.02 -9.60 -19.26
CA PHE A 177 7.09 -10.13 -20.26
C PHE A 177 7.33 -11.64 -20.34
N LEU A 178 6.35 -12.44 -19.88
CA LEU A 178 6.37 -13.89 -20.08
C LEU A 178 6.55 -14.16 -21.57
N LYS A 179 7.74 -14.61 -21.97
CA LYS A 179 8.02 -15.05 -23.34
C LYS A 179 6.98 -16.12 -23.69
N ARG A 180 6.04 -15.78 -24.57
CA ARG A 180 5.05 -16.73 -25.11
C ARG A 180 5.83 -17.91 -25.66
N ARG A 181 5.74 -19.07 -25.00
CA ARG A 181 6.27 -20.33 -25.52
C ARG A 181 5.67 -20.54 -26.91
N LYS A 182 6.51 -20.52 -27.95
CA LYS A 182 6.09 -20.94 -29.29
C LYS A 182 5.64 -22.40 -29.16
N ARG A 183 4.33 -22.65 -29.24
CA ARG A 183 3.79 -23.99 -29.42
C ARG A 183 4.43 -24.55 -30.70
N GLN A 184 5.22 -25.61 -30.55
CA GLN A 184 5.66 -26.41 -31.68
C GLN A 184 4.40 -26.86 -32.43
N ARG A 185 4.24 -26.41 -33.68
CA ARG A 185 3.23 -26.97 -34.59
C ARG A 185 3.68 -28.38 -34.90
N LYS A 186 2.96 -29.38 -34.36
CA LYS A 186 3.05 -30.75 -34.87
C LYS A 186 2.60 -30.73 -36.34
N ARG A 187 3.45 -31.27 -37.21
CA ARG A 187 3.08 -31.68 -38.57
C ARG A 187 2.16 -32.89 -38.50
#